data_AF-A0A813ADA9-F1
#
_entry.id   AF-A0A813ADA9-F1
#
_cell.length_a   1.000
_cell.length_b   1.000
_cell.length_c   1.000
_cell.angle_alpha   90.00
_cell.angle_beta   90.00
_cell.angle_gamma   90.00
#
_symmetry.space_group_name_H-M   'P 1'
#
loop_
_entity.id
_entity.type
_entity.pdbx_description
1 polymer ?
#
loop_
_entity_poly.entity_id
_entity_poly.type
_entity_poly.pdbx_seq_one_letter_code
_entity_poly.pdbx_strand_id
1 'polypeptide(L)'
;MTTFWGIFTYAAIPSGFVVMLLLLSDIAFLMQVASKVMRAPSPVTLGNLRLNVAVLMTAFCGILTVITYASVQRAQAKTQKIGALERETSNLFYVERNYWLSILALTIWVTSWRLEVLYRERPHRPAFALNLRPSKALWIGLGVAALLVADLPLCRLNYQFQIYSYVTPGKDNLQASPLAAECNGVYASEGGRCSEFCQQVRFLSEERLASVHFARKWHVLGRWSAEVFDMARDVQQDSSHVSQLFQKKTCVDVLKSVDKSNDMVNAFCLVLAGVAVLVAFAAFSQVLGDAVETNLHSD
;
A
#
# COMPACT_ATOMS: atom_id res chain seq x y z
N MET A 1 13.18 2.36 -7.09
CA MET A 1 12.27 2.98 -6.09
C MET A 1 12.52 4.48 -5.88
N THR A 2 13.73 5.00 -6.11
CA THR A 2 14.03 6.44 -5.95
C THR A 2 13.20 7.35 -6.88
N THR A 3 12.91 6.90 -8.10
CA THR A 3 12.14 7.65 -9.08
C THR A 3 10.67 7.87 -8.69
N PHE A 4 10.00 6.84 -8.17
CA PHE A 4 8.61 6.94 -7.73
C PHE A 4 8.43 7.95 -6.59
N TRP A 5 9.25 7.85 -5.54
CA TRP A 5 9.20 8.79 -4.42
C TRP A 5 9.58 10.22 -4.82
N GLY A 6 10.47 10.37 -5.80
CA GLY A 6 10.74 11.66 -6.43
C GLY A 6 9.47 12.24 -7.05
N ILE A 7 8.81 11.50 -7.96
CA ILE A 7 7.57 11.96 -8.60
C ILE A 7 6.50 12.27 -7.55
N PHE A 8 6.30 11.41 -6.55
CA PHE A 8 5.33 11.64 -5.49
C PHE A 8 5.62 12.94 -4.72
N THR A 9 6.88 13.15 -4.32
CA THR A 9 7.30 14.32 -3.53
C THR A 9 7.18 15.61 -4.34
N TYR A 10 7.48 15.58 -5.64
CA TYR A 10 7.48 16.78 -6.49
C TYR A 10 6.13 17.04 -7.19
N ALA A 11 5.23 16.07 -7.26
CA ALA A 11 3.91 16.23 -7.86
C ALA A 11 2.79 16.28 -6.82
N ALA A 12 2.63 15.23 -5.99
CA ALA A 12 1.47 15.07 -5.13
C ALA A 12 1.42 16.08 -3.99
N ILE A 13 2.57 16.36 -3.35
CA ILE A 13 2.64 17.30 -2.22
C ILE A 13 2.48 18.75 -2.70
N PRO A 14 3.24 19.27 -3.69
CA PRO A 14 3.11 20.65 -4.13
C PRO A 14 1.74 20.97 -4.72
N SER A 15 1.17 20.05 -5.53
CA SER A 15 -0.17 20.27 -6.10
C SER A 15 -1.25 20.33 -5.01
N GLY A 16 -1.24 19.39 -4.07
CA GLY A 16 -2.16 19.40 -2.93
C GLY A 16 -2.01 20.67 -2.10
N PHE A 17 -0.77 21.12 -1.86
CA PHE A 17 -0.47 22.32 -1.08
C PHE A 17 -0.94 23.61 -1.79
N VAL A 18 -0.71 23.73 -3.10
CA VAL A 18 -1.22 24.85 -3.90
C VAL A 18 -2.74 24.89 -3.85
N VAL A 19 -3.42 23.76 -4.05
CA VAL A 19 -4.89 23.69 -3.95
C VAL A 19 -5.37 24.11 -2.57
N MET A 20 -4.70 23.65 -1.50
CA MET A 20 -5.01 24.03 -0.13
C MET A 20 -4.90 25.55 0.08
N LEU A 21 -3.81 26.17 -0.39
CA LEU A 21 -3.60 27.61 -0.28
C LEU A 21 -4.64 28.41 -1.07
N LEU A 22 -5.00 27.96 -2.27
CA LEU A 22 -6.06 28.60 -3.06
C LEU A 22 -7.42 28.55 -2.34
N LEU A 23 -7.76 27.43 -1.69
CA LEU A 23 -8.97 27.29 -0.88
C LEU A 23 -8.92 28.14 0.41
N LEU A 24 -7.75 28.35 0.99
CA LEU A 24 -7.55 29.19 2.18
C LEU A 24 -7.47 30.69 1.88
N SER A 25 -7.29 31.09 0.62
CA SER A 25 -7.06 32.48 0.23
C SER A 25 -8.25 33.43 0.48
N ASP A 26 -9.46 32.88 0.63
CA ASP A 26 -10.74 33.60 0.66
C ASP A 26 -11.02 34.50 -0.57
N ILE A 27 -10.19 34.42 -1.61
CA ILE A 27 -10.42 35.11 -2.88
C ILE A 27 -11.34 34.22 -3.74
N ALA A 28 -12.57 34.68 -3.98
CA ALA A 28 -13.62 33.90 -4.63
C ALA A 28 -13.16 33.23 -5.94
N PHE A 29 -12.43 33.95 -6.80
CA PHE A 29 -11.90 33.40 -8.06
C PHE A 29 -10.93 32.23 -7.82
N LEU A 30 -9.99 32.37 -6.87
CA LEU A 30 -9.00 31.33 -6.57
C LEU A 30 -9.66 30.09 -5.96
N MET A 31 -10.62 30.29 -5.06
CA MET A 31 -11.41 29.20 -4.49
C MET A 31 -12.23 28.46 -5.56
N GLN A 32 -12.82 29.18 -6.52
CA GLN A 32 -13.53 28.57 -7.65
C GLN A 32 -12.61 27.73 -8.53
N VAL A 33 -11.40 28.24 -8.84
CA VAL A 33 -10.40 27.49 -9.62
C VAL A 33 -10.00 26.22 -8.88
N ALA A 34 -9.66 26.31 -7.59
CA ALA A 34 -9.29 25.15 -6.78
C ALA A 34 -10.41 24.12 -6.68
N SER A 35 -11.63 24.58 -6.43
CA SER A 35 -12.84 23.76 -6.41
C SER A 35 -13.06 23.04 -7.74
N LYS A 36 -12.90 23.75 -8.88
CA LYS A 36 -13.01 23.15 -10.22
C LYS A 36 -11.93 22.10 -10.48
N VAL A 37 -10.69 22.34 -10.05
CA VAL A 37 -9.60 21.36 -10.16
C VAL A 37 -9.91 20.12 -9.34
N MET A 38 -10.36 20.27 -8.09
CA MET A 38 -10.67 19.12 -7.25
C MET A 38 -11.89 18.34 -7.74
N ARG A 39 -12.86 19.02 -8.36
CA ARG A 39 -14.05 18.44 -9.00
C ARG A 39 -13.82 17.93 -10.41
N ALA A 40 -12.65 18.19 -11.00
CA ALA A 40 -12.36 17.74 -12.35
C ALA A 40 -12.69 16.23 -12.39
N PRO A 41 -13.57 15.81 -13.33
CA PRO A 41 -13.99 14.42 -13.38
C PRO A 41 -12.73 13.58 -13.49
N SER A 42 -12.48 12.76 -12.47
CA SER A 42 -11.36 11.84 -12.57
C SER A 42 -11.68 10.88 -13.73
N PRO A 43 -10.65 10.40 -14.46
CA PRO A 43 -10.86 9.40 -15.50
C PRO A 43 -11.43 8.08 -14.92
N VAL A 44 -11.47 7.94 -13.59
CA VAL A 44 -11.92 6.74 -12.89
C VAL A 44 -13.39 6.91 -12.52
N THR A 45 -14.28 6.33 -13.32
CA THR A 45 -15.69 6.15 -12.97
C THR A 45 -15.90 4.75 -12.39
N LEU A 46 -16.50 4.65 -11.21
CA LEU A 46 -16.81 3.37 -10.55
C LEU A 46 -18.33 3.19 -10.52
N GLY A 47 -18.88 2.69 -11.63
CA GLY A 47 -20.32 2.63 -11.84
C GLY A 47 -20.96 4.02 -11.78
N ASN A 48 -21.90 4.22 -10.86
CA ASN A 48 -22.57 5.51 -10.66
C ASN A 48 -21.81 6.49 -9.75
N LEU A 49 -20.67 6.07 -9.17
CA LEU A 49 -19.86 6.92 -8.31
C LEU A 49 -18.84 7.70 -9.16
N ARG A 50 -19.03 9.02 -9.22
CA ARG A 50 -18.03 9.94 -9.77
C ARG A 50 -17.05 10.31 -8.67
N LEU A 51 -15.84 9.75 -8.75
CA LEU A 51 -14.77 10.09 -7.83
C LEU A 51 -14.11 11.38 -8.27
N ASN A 52 -14.00 12.31 -7.33
CA ASN A 52 -13.29 13.56 -7.53
C ASN A 52 -11.78 13.34 -7.25
N VAL A 53 -10.94 14.26 -7.73
CA VAL A 53 -9.47 14.15 -7.60
C VAL A 53 -9.06 14.13 -6.12
N ALA A 54 -9.77 14.88 -5.26
CA ALA A 54 -9.46 14.99 -3.84
C ALA A 54 -9.58 13.64 -3.11
N VAL A 55 -10.68 12.91 -3.34
CA VAL A 55 -10.92 11.58 -2.77
C VAL A 55 -9.90 10.58 -3.30
N LEU A 56 -9.60 10.62 -4.61
CA LEU A 56 -8.61 9.74 -5.23
C LEU A 56 -7.22 9.93 -4.62
N MET A 57 -6.76 11.18 -4.50
CA MET A 57 -5.46 11.50 -3.94
C MET A 57 -5.39 11.19 -2.44
N THR A 58 -6.47 11.45 -1.70
CA THR A 58 -6.58 11.10 -0.28
C THR A 58 -6.48 9.59 -0.08
N ALA A 59 -7.23 8.81 -0.86
CA ALA A 59 -7.19 7.35 -0.85
C ALA A 59 -5.77 6.81 -1.16
N PHE A 60 -5.16 7.33 -2.22
CA PHE A 60 -3.81 6.96 -2.62
C PHE A 60 -2.76 7.27 -1.54
N CYS A 61 -2.78 8.48 -0.97
CA CYS A 61 -1.87 8.85 0.12
C CYS A 61 -2.11 8.03 1.39
N GLY A 62 -3.38 7.66 1.65
CA GLY A 62 -3.75 6.77 2.75
C GLY A 62 -3.13 5.39 2.61
N ILE A 63 -3.25 4.77 1.43
CA ILE A 63 -2.64 3.48 1.11
C ILE A 63 -1.11 3.54 1.29
N LEU A 64 -0.47 4.59 0.74
CA LEU A 64 0.98 4.77 0.88
C LEU A 64 1.42 4.94 2.33
N THR A 65 0.65 5.66 3.14
CA THR A 65 0.93 5.85 4.57
C THR A 65 0.94 4.52 5.32
N VAL A 66 -0.04 3.65 5.06
CA VAL A 66 -0.11 2.31 5.69
C VAL A 66 1.08 1.44 5.28
N ILE A 67 1.41 1.40 3.98
CA ILE A 67 2.53 0.60 3.45
C ILE A 67 3.87 1.08 4.00
N THR A 68 4.10 2.39 4.02
CA THR A 68 5.35 2.96 4.53
C THR A 68 5.48 2.82 6.04
N TYR A 69 4.39 2.96 6.79
CA TYR A 69 4.40 2.72 8.24
C TYR A 69 4.77 1.26 8.57
N ALA A 70 4.19 0.29 7.86
CA ALA A 70 4.56 -1.12 8.03
C ALA A 70 6.06 -1.35 7.75
N SER A 71 6.60 -0.62 6.77
CA SER A 71 8.03 -0.69 6.44
C SER A 71 8.91 -0.08 7.54
N VAL A 72 8.49 1.03 8.17
CA VAL A 72 9.18 1.61 9.34
C VAL A 72 9.23 0.61 10.48
N GLN A 73 8.10 0.01 10.83
CA GLN A 73 8.01 -0.97 11.91
C GLN A 73 8.95 -2.16 11.69
N ARG A 74 9.06 -2.64 10.45
CA ARG A 74 10.00 -3.71 10.12
C ARG A 74 11.45 -3.26 10.24
N ALA A 75 11.79 -2.10 9.67
CA ALA A 75 13.14 -1.57 9.73
C ALA A 75 13.60 -1.37 11.19
N GLN A 76 12.74 -0.80 12.05
CA GLN A 76 13.00 -0.65 13.48
C GLN A 76 13.21 -2.00 14.17
N ALA A 77 12.35 -3.00 13.92
CA ALA A 77 12.50 -4.34 14.47
C ALA A 77 13.81 -5.02 14.02
N LYS A 78 14.33 -4.70 12.83
CA LYS A 78 15.59 -5.22 12.32
C LYS A 78 16.80 -4.53 12.96
N THR A 79 16.78 -3.19 13.04
CA THR A 79 17.85 -2.40 13.70
C THR A 79 17.97 -2.77 15.17
N GLN A 80 16.87 -3.04 15.87
CA GLN A 80 16.89 -3.50 17.27
C GLN A 80 17.56 -4.88 17.43
N LYS A 81 17.42 -5.79 16.46
CA LYS A 81 17.98 -7.15 16.53
C LYS A 81 19.46 -7.23 16.17
N ILE A 82 19.88 -6.48 15.14
CA ILE A 82 21.25 -6.57 14.59
C ILE A 82 22.18 -5.54 15.25
N GLY A 83 21.63 -4.55 15.95
CA GLY A 83 22.36 -3.38 16.42
C GLY A 83 22.40 -2.28 15.35
N ALA A 84 22.91 -1.10 15.73
CA ALA A 84 22.96 0.10 14.89
C ALA A 84 24.07 0.02 13.82
N LEU A 85 24.01 -0.99 12.94
CA LEU A 85 24.88 -1.08 11.78
C LEU A 85 24.52 0.07 10.81
N GLU A 86 25.53 0.81 10.33
CA GLU A 86 25.35 2.04 9.52
C GLU A 86 24.43 1.85 8.30
N ARG A 87 24.48 0.68 7.67
CA ARG A 87 23.62 0.36 6.52
C ARG A 87 22.15 0.23 6.91
N GLU A 88 21.86 -0.35 8.07
CA GLU A 88 20.48 -0.55 8.53
C GLU A 88 19.90 0.75 9.09
N THR A 89 20.71 1.59 9.73
CA THR A 89 20.28 2.94 10.17
C THR A 89 19.98 3.84 8.98
N SER A 90 20.80 3.79 7.92
CA SER A 90 20.54 4.50 6.66
C SER A 90 19.24 4.03 6.00
N ASN A 91 19.01 2.71 5.94
CA ASN A 91 17.76 2.16 5.42
C ASN A 91 16.54 2.62 6.24
N LEU A 92 16.63 2.56 7.57
CA LEU A 92 15.58 3.04 8.47
C LEU A 92 15.24 4.50 8.18
N PHE A 93 16.25 5.37 8.07
CA PHE A 93 16.06 6.79 7.77
C PHE A 93 15.29 7.01 6.45
N TYR A 94 15.63 6.28 5.38
CA TYR A 94 14.91 6.41 4.10
C TYR A 94 13.44 5.99 4.20
N VAL A 95 13.16 4.92 4.95
CA VAL A 95 11.80 4.41 5.12
C VAL A 95 10.97 5.34 6.01
N GLU A 96 11.56 5.87 7.08
CA GLU A 96 10.93 6.89 7.94
C GLU A 96 10.62 8.17 7.17
N ARG A 97 11.56 8.66 6.37
CA ARG A 97 11.33 9.81 5.49
C ARG A 97 10.14 9.60 4.57
N ASN A 98 10.04 8.44 3.91
CA ASN A 98 8.94 8.15 3.00
C ASN A 98 7.58 8.06 3.73
N TYR A 99 7.59 7.55 4.97
CA TYR A 99 6.41 7.56 5.84
C TYR A 99 5.95 8.98 6.18
N TRP A 100 6.86 9.85 6.63
CA TRP A 100 6.52 11.24 6.93
C TRP A 100 6.03 12.01 5.71
N LEU A 101 6.63 11.79 4.53
CA LEU A 101 6.15 12.36 3.27
C LEU A 101 4.73 11.90 2.92
N SER A 102 4.41 10.62 3.18
CA SER A 102 3.08 10.06 2.93
C SER A 102 2.03 10.65 3.88
N ILE A 103 2.36 10.80 5.18
CA ILE A 103 1.50 11.49 6.15
C ILE A 103 1.27 12.94 5.76
N LEU A 104 2.33 13.65 5.37
CA LEU A 104 2.24 15.05 4.98
C LEU A 104 1.30 15.19 3.77
N ALA A 105 1.49 14.38 2.74
CA ALA A 105 0.62 14.35 1.57
C ALA A 105 -0.82 14.03 1.95
N LEU A 106 -1.06 13.00 2.77
CA LEU A 106 -2.38 12.62 3.25
C LEU A 106 -3.05 13.79 3.99
N THR A 107 -2.33 14.44 4.90
CA THR A 107 -2.84 15.58 5.69
C THR A 107 -3.24 16.74 4.79
N ILE A 108 -2.39 17.08 3.81
CA ILE A 108 -2.66 18.13 2.83
C ILE A 108 -3.92 17.79 2.04
N TRP A 109 -4.03 16.58 1.48
CA TRP A 109 -5.17 16.19 0.64
C TRP A 109 -6.47 16.06 1.42
N VAL A 110 -6.45 15.54 2.66
CA VAL A 110 -7.61 15.52 3.55
C VAL A 110 -8.06 16.95 3.89
N THR A 111 -7.12 17.85 4.16
CA THR A 111 -7.42 19.25 4.48
C THR A 111 -8.02 19.96 3.27
N SER A 112 -7.40 19.84 2.09
CA SER A 112 -7.92 20.39 0.83
C SER A 112 -9.32 19.86 0.55
N TRP A 113 -9.52 18.54 0.65
CA TRP A 113 -10.83 17.92 0.49
C TRP A 113 -11.85 18.53 1.46
N ARG A 114 -11.54 18.62 2.75
CA ARG A 114 -12.46 19.18 3.74
C ARG A 114 -12.77 20.65 3.51
N LEU A 115 -11.77 21.46 3.15
CA LEU A 115 -11.95 22.89 2.85
C LEU A 115 -12.90 23.10 1.67
N GLU A 116 -12.86 22.23 0.67
CA GLU A 116 -13.75 22.36 -0.49
C GLU A 116 -15.19 21.95 -0.19
N VAL A 117 -15.39 20.94 0.66
CA VAL A 117 -16.72 20.64 1.20
C VAL A 117 -17.27 21.85 1.96
N LEU A 118 -16.46 22.47 2.83
CA LEU A 118 -16.87 23.68 3.56
C LEU A 118 -17.16 24.85 2.61
N TYR A 119 -16.38 25.02 1.55
CA TYR A 119 -16.62 26.03 0.53
C TYR A 119 -17.97 25.82 -0.19
N ARG A 120 -18.33 24.57 -0.50
CA ARG A 120 -19.66 24.23 -1.07
C ARG A 120 -20.80 24.57 -0.15
N GLU A 121 -20.63 24.27 1.13
CA GLU A 121 -21.65 24.47 2.15
C GLU A 121 -21.84 25.95 2.52
N ARG A 122 -20.98 26.87 2.04
CA ARG A 122 -21.18 28.31 2.25
C ARG A 122 -22.56 28.71 1.73
N PRO A 123 -23.49 29.14 2.60
CA PRO A 123 -24.89 29.25 2.28
C PRO A 123 -25.13 30.29 1.19
N HIS A 124 -25.47 29.82 -0.02
CA HIS A 124 -25.95 30.70 -1.09
C HIS A 124 -27.48 30.82 -1.13
N ARG A 125 -28.23 30.07 -0.31
CA ARG A 125 -29.65 30.25 0.06
C ARG A 125 -30.12 29.10 0.97
N PRO A 126 -31.07 29.32 1.89
CA PRO A 126 -31.67 28.25 2.69
C PRO A 126 -32.62 27.41 1.80
N ALA A 127 -32.16 26.26 1.32
CA ALA A 127 -33.04 25.28 0.69
C ALA A 127 -33.50 24.27 1.77
N PHE A 128 -34.72 24.44 2.27
CA PHE A 128 -35.40 23.47 3.12
C PHE A 128 -35.92 22.32 2.25
N ALA A 129 -35.05 21.39 1.86
CA ALA A 129 -35.46 20.12 1.28
C ALA A 129 -35.44 19.05 2.38
N LEU A 130 -36.61 18.49 2.69
CA LEU A 130 -36.74 17.30 3.54
C LEU A 130 -36.28 16.07 2.73
N ASN A 131 -34.98 15.90 2.59
CA ASN A 131 -34.42 14.67 2.04
C ASN A 131 -34.32 13.63 3.16
N LEU A 132 -35.03 12.51 2.97
CA LEU A 132 -34.86 11.28 3.76
C LEU A 132 -33.44 10.74 3.50
N ARG A 133 -32.45 11.31 4.18
CA ARG A 133 -31.07 10.86 4.09
C ARG A 133 -30.97 9.51 4.81
N PRO A 134 -30.36 8.48 4.20
CA PRO A 134 -29.98 7.28 4.94
C PRO A 134 -29.19 7.68 6.18
N SER A 135 -29.38 6.94 7.27
CA SER A 135 -28.73 7.29 8.54
C SER A 135 -27.22 7.38 8.33
N LYS A 136 -26.58 8.43 8.88
CA LYS A 136 -25.12 8.59 8.84
C LYS A 136 -24.39 7.32 9.32
N ALA A 137 -25.00 6.61 10.26
CA ALA A 137 -24.52 5.34 10.77
C ALA A 137 -24.33 4.27 9.67
N LEU A 138 -25.24 4.19 8.69
CA LEU A 138 -25.13 3.23 7.58
C LEU A 138 -23.90 3.52 6.71
N TRP A 139 -23.66 4.79 6.36
CA TRP A 139 -22.48 5.17 5.57
C TRP A 139 -21.18 5.02 6.33
N ILE A 140 -21.16 5.32 7.63
CA ILE A 140 -20.01 5.02 8.50
C ILE A 140 -19.76 3.51 8.50
N GLY A 141 -20.80 2.70 8.69
CA GLY A 141 -20.72 1.24 8.66
C GLY A 141 -20.15 0.71 7.34
N LEU A 142 -20.64 1.22 6.20
CA LEU A 142 -20.12 0.88 4.88
C LEU A 142 -18.64 1.28 4.73
N GLY A 143 -18.27 2.48 5.19
CA GLY A 143 -16.90 2.97 5.13
C GLY A 143 -15.94 2.11 5.94
N VAL A 144 -16.32 1.74 7.16
CA VAL A 144 -15.55 0.83 8.02
C VAL A 144 -15.47 -0.57 7.40
N ALA A 145 -16.58 -1.12 6.91
CA ALA A 145 -16.60 -2.43 6.27
C ALA A 145 -15.69 -2.45 5.02
N ALA A 146 -15.69 -1.40 4.22
CA ALA A 146 -14.82 -1.27 3.06
C ALA A 146 -13.34 -1.20 3.45
N LEU A 147 -12.98 -0.48 4.53
CA LEU A 147 -11.61 -0.49 5.06
C LEU A 147 -11.18 -1.87 5.57
N LEU A 148 -12.08 -2.60 6.24
CA LEU A 148 -11.83 -3.96 6.66
C LEU A 148 -11.58 -4.89 5.46
N VAL A 149 -12.42 -4.80 4.41
CA VAL A 149 -12.21 -5.55 3.17
C VAL A 149 -10.89 -5.17 2.49
N ALA A 150 -10.49 -3.90 2.54
CA ALA A 150 -9.23 -3.43 1.99
C ALA A 150 -7.99 -4.03 2.69
N ASP A 151 -8.10 -4.45 3.95
CA ASP A 151 -6.99 -5.07 4.69
C ASP A 151 -6.43 -6.33 4.00
N LEU A 152 -7.31 -7.12 3.35
CA LEU A 152 -6.93 -8.34 2.63
C LEU A 152 -5.97 -8.06 1.45
N PRO A 153 -6.35 -7.26 0.44
CA PRO A 153 -5.43 -6.92 -0.65
C PRO A 153 -4.26 -6.06 -0.17
N LEU A 154 -4.43 -5.19 0.83
CA LEU A 154 -3.32 -4.42 1.40
C LEU A 154 -2.26 -5.32 2.05
N CYS A 155 -2.67 -6.40 2.72
CA CYS A 155 -1.75 -7.41 3.24
C CYS A 155 -0.90 -8.02 2.12
N ARG A 156 -1.52 -8.32 0.96
CA ARG A 156 -0.80 -8.87 -0.19
C ARG A 156 0.19 -7.88 -0.78
N LEU A 157 -0.21 -6.62 -0.94
CA LEU A 157 0.66 -5.55 -1.43
C LEU A 157 1.82 -5.28 -0.48
N ASN A 158 1.55 -5.24 0.83
CA ASN A 158 2.59 -5.10 1.85
C ASN A 158 3.58 -6.26 1.74
N TYR A 159 3.12 -7.51 1.71
CA TYR A 159 3.97 -8.67 1.46
C TYR A 159 4.86 -8.53 0.21
N GLN A 160 4.29 -8.12 -0.92
CA GLN A 160 5.04 -7.97 -2.17
C GLN A 160 6.08 -6.85 -2.05
N PHE A 161 5.69 -5.71 -1.46
CA PHE A 161 6.60 -4.60 -1.19
C PHE A 161 7.77 -5.05 -0.29
N GLN A 162 7.47 -5.80 0.77
CA GLN A 162 8.46 -6.37 1.67
C GLN A 162 9.46 -7.30 0.94
N ILE A 163 9.01 -8.13 0.01
CA ILE A 163 9.92 -8.96 -0.80
C ILE A 163 10.81 -8.10 -1.69
N TYR A 164 10.22 -7.14 -2.42
CA TYR A 164 11.00 -6.28 -3.32
C TYR A 164 12.04 -5.44 -2.59
N SER A 165 11.74 -5.01 -1.36
CA SER A 165 12.67 -4.18 -0.59
C SER A 165 13.80 -4.99 0.05
N TYR A 166 13.53 -6.21 0.54
CA TYR A 166 14.48 -6.94 1.39
C TYR A 166 15.05 -8.22 0.77
N VAL A 167 14.34 -8.86 -0.17
CA VAL A 167 14.72 -10.16 -0.74
C VAL A 167 15.26 -10.02 -2.16
N THR A 168 14.54 -9.29 -3.02
CA THR A 168 14.91 -9.13 -4.44
C THR A 168 16.32 -8.56 -4.65
N PRO A 169 16.79 -7.53 -3.93
CA PRO A 169 18.15 -7.02 -4.15
C PRO A 169 19.23 -8.04 -3.78
N GLY A 170 19.00 -8.83 -2.72
CA GLY A 170 19.90 -9.91 -2.34
C GLY A 170 19.91 -11.02 -3.38
N LYS A 171 18.74 -11.37 -3.92
CA LYS A 171 18.62 -12.33 -5.01
C LYS A 171 19.39 -11.87 -6.24
N ASP A 172 19.16 -10.64 -6.70
CA ASP A 172 19.79 -10.10 -7.91
C ASP A 172 21.32 -10.07 -7.77
N ASN A 173 21.82 -9.69 -6.59
CA ASN A 173 23.25 -9.72 -6.29
C ASN A 173 23.83 -11.14 -6.34
N LEU A 174 23.15 -12.13 -5.75
CA LEU A 174 23.59 -13.54 -5.81
C LEU A 174 23.50 -14.10 -7.22
N GLN A 175 22.47 -13.74 -7.99
CA GLN A 175 22.31 -14.19 -9.38
C GLN A 175 23.37 -13.59 -10.30
N ALA A 176 23.84 -12.38 -10.03
CA ALA A 176 24.93 -11.74 -10.78
C ALA A 176 26.32 -12.28 -10.38
N SER A 177 26.44 -13.03 -9.28
CA SER A 177 27.71 -13.61 -8.85
C SER A 177 28.17 -14.75 -9.78
N PRO A 178 29.47 -14.86 -10.11
CA PRO A 178 30.01 -16.00 -10.85
C PRO A 178 29.68 -17.35 -10.20
N LEU A 179 29.55 -17.36 -8.86
CA LEU A 179 29.19 -18.56 -8.08
C LEU A 179 27.82 -19.13 -8.48
N ALA A 180 26.88 -18.31 -8.95
CA ALA A 180 25.58 -18.81 -9.39
C ALA A 180 25.69 -19.71 -10.65
N ALA A 181 26.65 -19.42 -11.54
CA ALA A 181 26.92 -20.27 -12.69
C ALA A 181 27.74 -21.51 -12.29
N GLU A 182 28.75 -21.35 -11.44
CA GLU A 182 29.60 -22.46 -10.95
C GLU A 182 28.80 -23.49 -10.13
N CYS A 183 27.83 -23.04 -9.34
CA CYS A 183 27.04 -23.88 -8.43
C CYS A 183 25.69 -24.32 -9.03
N ASN A 184 25.52 -24.22 -10.36
CA ASN A 184 24.31 -24.69 -11.03
C ASN A 184 24.22 -26.22 -10.96
N GLY A 185 23.11 -26.75 -10.46
CA GLY A 185 22.94 -28.20 -10.26
C GLY A 185 23.32 -28.70 -8.85
N VAL A 186 23.97 -27.87 -8.02
CA VAL A 186 24.47 -28.30 -6.71
C VAL A 186 23.37 -28.27 -5.64
N TYR A 187 23.27 -29.35 -4.88
CA TYR A 187 22.38 -29.45 -3.72
C TYR A 187 23.07 -28.95 -2.44
N ALA A 188 22.28 -28.44 -1.48
CA ALA A 188 22.83 -27.93 -0.23
C ALA A 188 23.60 -28.97 0.60
N SER A 189 23.35 -30.27 0.38
CA SER A 189 24.02 -31.38 1.07
C SER A 189 25.42 -31.69 0.56
N GLU A 190 25.81 -31.22 -0.64
CA GLU A 190 27.03 -31.67 -1.32
C GLU A 190 28.32 -30.98 -0.84
N GLY A 191 28.23 -29.97 0.03
CA GLY A 191 29.39 -29.32 0.66
C GLY A 191 30.29 -28.54 -0.31
N GLY A 192 31.50 -28.19 0.13
CA GLY A 192 32.55 -27.58 -0.71
C GLY A 192 32.40 -26.06 -0.97
N ARG A 193 32.96 -25.57 -2.09
CA ARG A 193 32.95 -24.14 -2.48
C ARG A 193 31.54 -23.57 -2.65
N CYS A 194 30.56 -24.40 -3.00
CA CYS A 194 29.17 -23.98 -3.16
C CYS A 194 28.37 -23.91 -1.84
N SER A 195 28.95 -24.37 -0.73
CA SER A 195 28.28 -24.34 0.58
C SER A 195 27.97 -22.92 1.04
N GLU A 196 28.90 -21.97 0.84
CA GLU A 196 28.71 -20.56 1.19
C GLU A 196 27.60 -19.93 0.35
N PHE A 197 27.60 -20.17 -0.96
CA PHE A 197 26.54 -19.72 -1.87
C PHE A 197 25.17 -20.27 -1.42
N CYS A 198 25.08 -21.58 -1.18
CA CYS A 198 23.87 -22.23 -0.67
C CYS A 198 23.40 -21.63 0.67
N GLN A 199 24.33 -21.30 1.58
CA GLN A 199 24.01 -20.67 2.85
C GLN A 199 23.44 -19.25 2.67
N GLN A 200 23.98 -18.47 1.72
CA GLN A 200 23.45 -17.14 1.38
C GLN A 200 22.05 -17.23 0.76
N VAL A 201 21.80 -18.21 -0.13
CA VAL A 201 20.46 -18.47 -0.67
C VAL A 201 19.49 -18.90 0.43
N ARG A 202 19.96 -19.71 1.39
CA ARG A 202 19.14 -20.15 2.54
C ARG A 202 18.75 -18.96 3.41
N PHE A 203 19.70 -18.09 3.72
CA PHE A 203 19.44 -16.84 4.44
C PHE A 203 18.38 -15.98 3.74
N LEU A 204 18.45 -15.81 2.40
CA LEU A 204 17.41 -15.08 1.66
C LEU A 204 16.03 -15.76 1.71
N SER A 205 16.00 -17.09 1.72
CA SER A 205 14.76 -17.86 1.84
C SER A 205 14.12 -17.70 3.22
N GLU A 206 14.94 -17.66 4.27
CA GLU A 206 14.52 -17.37 5.64
C GLU A 206 14.04 -15.91 5.78
N GLU A 207 14.73 -14.95 5.17
CA GLU A 207 14.33 -13.54 5.17
C GLU A 207 13.00 -13.33 4.41
N ARG A 208 12.77 -14.08 3.34
CA ARG A 208 11.46 -14.13 2.66
C ARG A 208 10.37 -14.65 3.60
N LEU A 209 10.61 -15.75 4.31
CA LEU A 209 9.64 -16.30 5.26
C LEU A 209 9.35 -15.31 6.39
N ALA A 210 10.37 -14.64 6.92
CA ALA A 210 10.23 -13.57 7.90
C ALA A 210 9.39 -12.39 7.35
N SER A 211 9.59 -12.01 6.09
CA SER A 211 8.81 -10.98 5.39
C SER A 211 7.32 -11.34 5.33
N VAL A 212 7.00 -12.60 5.00
CA VAL A 212 5.63 -13.12 4.96
C VAL A 212 4.98 -13.06 6.33
N HIS A 213 5.66 -13.59 7.35
CA HIS A 213 5.13 -13.62 8.71
C HIS A 213 4.95 -12.22 9.30
N PHE A 214 5.86 -11.30 8.98
CA PHE A 214 5.71 -9.90 9.36
C PHE A 214 4.44 -9.28 8.76
N ALA A 215 4.24 -9.40 7.44
CA ALA A 215 3.07 -8.87 6.77
C ALA A 215 1.76 -9.49 7.33
N ARG A 216 1.75 -10.80 7.57
CA ARG A 216 0.60 -11.49 8.19
C ARG A 216 0.30 -10.98 9.60
N LYS A 217 1.32 -10.77 10.44
CA LYS A 217 1.10 -10.23 11.80
C LYS A 217 0.58 -8.80 11.80
N TRP A 218 0.93 -8.03 10.78
CA TRP A 218 0.54 -6.63 10.65
C TRP A 218 -0.94 -6.44 10.27
N HIS A 219 -1.49 -7.33 9.44
CA HIS A 219 -2.84 -7.24 8.91
C HIS A 219 -3.77 -8.25 9.59
N VAL A 220 -4.79 -7.78 10.30
CA VAL A 220 -5.67 -8.65 11.12
C VAL A 220 -6.48 -9.61 10.26
N LEU A 221 -7.16 -9.10 9.23
CA LEU A 221 -7.95 -9.93 8.33
C LEU A 221 -7.07 -10.66 7.33
N GLY A 222 -5.96 -10.01 6.91
CA GLY A 222 -4.92 -10.64 6.12
C GLY A 222 -4.40 -11.92 6.77
N ARG A 223 -4.11 -11.89 8.08
CA ARG A 223 -3.70 -13.05 8.86
C ARG A 223 -4.71 -14.20 8.79
N TRP A 224 -5.96 -13.90 9.12
CA TRP A 224 -7.02 -14.91 9.17
C TRP A 224 -7.23 -15.56 7.79
N SER A 225 -7.27 -14.75 6.73
CA SER A 225 -7.39 -15.25 5.36
C SER A 225 -6.22 -16.16 4.95
N ALA A 226 -5.00 -15.83 5.38
CA ALA A 226 -3.82 -16.62 5.08
C ALA A 226 -3.83 -17.96 5.83
N GLU A 227 -4.25 -17.97 7.10
CA GLU A 227 -4.40 -19.18 7.90
C GLU A 227 -5.47 -20.12 7.31
N VAL A 228 -6.62 -19.58 6.86
CA VAL A 228 -7.67 -20.35 6.18
C VAL A 228 -7.16 -20.92 4.86
N PHE A 229 -6.43 -20.13 4.07
CA PHE A 229 -5.89 -20.58 2.79
C PHE A 229 -4.79 -21.63 2.94
N ASP A 230 -3.92 -21.49 3.95
CA ASP A 230 -2.87 -22.47 4.26
C ASP A 230 -3.50 -23.79 4.74
N MET A 231 -4.55 -23.72 5.57
CA MET A 231 -5.33 -24.89 6.00
C MET A 231 -5.99 -25.60 4.81
N ALA A 232 -6.60 -24.85 3.89
CA ALA A 232 -7.25 -25.41 2.71
C ALA A 232 -6.26 -26.09 1.74
N ARG A 233 -4.97 -25.71 1.78
CA ARG A 233 -3.92 -26.28 0.92
C ARG A 233 -3.02 -27.30 1.61
N ASP A 234 -3.25 -27.55 2.90
CA ASP A 234 -2.39 -28.40 3.74
C ASP A 234 -0.90 -27.97 3.67
N VAL A 235 -0.65 -26.65 3.70
CA VAL A 235 0.71 -26.09 3.62
C VAL A 235 1.15 -25.59 4.98
N GLN A 236 2.19 -26.21 5.56
CA GLN A 236 2.84 -25.71 6.76
C GLN A 236 3.86 -24.61 6.40
N GLN A 237 3.70 -23.42 6.99
CA GLN A 237 4.57 -22.24 6.80
C GLN A 237 5.65 -22.15 7.89
N ASP A 238 6.31 -23.26 8.17
CA ASP A 238 7.35 -23.34 9.20
C ASP A 238 8.76 -23.23 8.61
N SER A 239 9.77 -23.19 9.48
CA SER A 239 11.18 -23.21 9.06
C SER A 239 11.59 -24.56 8.45
N SER A 240 10.86 -25.64 8.74
CA SER A 240 11.13 -26.95 8.15
C SER A 240 10.85 -26.95 6.64
N HIS A 241 9.84 -26.20 6.18
CA HIS A 241 9.56 -26.03 4.75
C HIS A 241 10.76 -25.48 3.96
N VAL A 242 11.52 -24.53 4.53
CA VAL A 242 12.75 -24.03 3.88
C VAL A 242 13.77 -25.16 3.75
N SER A 243 13.98 -25.94 4.81
CA SER A 243 14.91 -27.08 4.76
C SER A 243 14.47 -28.14 3.74
N GLN A 244 13.17 -28.43 3.66
CA GLN A 244 12.60 -29.34 2.66
C GLN A 244 12.78 -28.84 1.22
N LEU A 245 12.72 -27.51 1.00
CA LEU A 245 12.98 -26.93 -0.32
C LEU A 245 14.42 -27.19 -0.78
N PHE A 246 15.41 -27.03 0.12
CA PHE A 246 16.83 -27.30 -0.20
C PHE A 246 17.17 -28.78 -0.33
N GLN A 247 16.34 -29.68 0.23
CA GLN A 247 16.44 -31.12 -0.04
C GLN A 247 15.91 -31.49 -1.42
N LYS A 248 14.86 -30.78 -1.90
CA LYS A 248 14.17 -31.09 -3.15
C LYS A 248 14.71 -30.35 -4.36
N LYS A 249 15.47 -29.27 -4.17
CA LYS A 249 15.91 -28.36 -5.23
C LYS A 249 17.35 -27.93 -5.03
N THR A 250 18.02 -27.63 -6.14
CA THR A 250 19.35 -27.04 -6.16
C THR A 250 19.31 -25.62 -5.57
N CYS A 251 20.45 -25.13 -5.06
CA CYS A 251 20.50 -23.79 -4.48
C CYS A 251 20.15 -22.70 -5.50
N VAL A 252 20.52 -22.88 -6.77
CA VAL A 252 20.18 -21.96 -7.86
C VAL A 252 18.67 -21.96 -8.16
N ASP A 253 18.02 -23.12 -8.13
CA ASP A 253 16.57 -23.22 -8.37
C ASP A 253 15.77 -22.61 -7.20
N VAL A 254 16.24 -22.80 -5.97
CA VAL A 254 15.67 -22.11 -4.81
C VAL A 254 15.81 -20.60 -4.97
N LEU A 255 17.00 -20.10 -5.33
CA LEU A 255 17.27 -18.68 -5.57
C LEU A 255 16.35 -18.07 -6.64
N LYS A 256 16.14 -18.78 -7.77
CA LYS A 256 15.20 -18.34 -8.81
C LYS A 256 13.76 -18.25 -8.33
N SER A 257 13.38 -19.06 -7.34
CA SER A 257 12.01 -19.14 -6.81
C SER A 257 11.74 -18.22 -5.61
N VAL A 258 12.77 -17.63 -5.00
CA VAL A 258 12.65 -16.95 -3.70
C VAL A 258 11.75 -15.70 -3.75
N ASP A 259 11.75 -14.94 -4.83
CA ASP A 259 10.89 -13.78 -5.02
C ASP A 259 9.70 -14.06 -5.95
N LYS A 260 9.49 -15.32 -6.35
CA LYS A 260 8.43 -15.68 -7.30
C LYS A 260 7.09 -15.26 -6.72
N SER A 261 6.45 -14.33 -7.41
CA SER A 261 5.14 -13.80 -7.07
C SER A 261 4.19 -13.98 -8.27
N ASN A 262 2.90 -13.91 -8.03
CA ASN A 262 1.90 -13.99 -9.09
C ASN A 262 1.46 -12.57 -9.43
N ASP A 263 2.00 -12.00 -10.50
CA ASP A 263 1.78 -10.61 -10.89
C ASP A 263 0.31 -10.32 -11.19
N MET A 264 -0.43 -11.29 -11.74
CA MET A 264 -1.87 -11.16 -11.97
C MET A 264 -2.64 -11.02 -10.66
N VAL A 265 -2.34 -11.86 -9.66
CA VAL A 265 -2.96 -11.76 -8.32
C VAL A 265 -2.57 -10.45 -7.64
N ASN A 266 -1.32 -10.02 -7.78
CA ASN A 266 -0.85 -8.76 -7.22
C ASN A 266 -1.56 -7.55 -7.84
N ALA A 267 -1.71 -7.53 -9.17
CA ALA A 267 -2.46 -6.49 -9.88
C ALA A 267 -3.93 -6.48 -9.46
N PHE A 268 -4.55 -7.66 -9.35
CA PHE A 268 -5.93 -7.78 -8.84
C PHE A 268 -6.07 -7.24 -7.41
N CYS A 269 -5.16 -7.60 -6.50
CA CYS A 269 -5.13 -7.05 -5.15
C CYS A 269 -4.92 -5.54 -5.15
N LEU A 270 -4.04 -5.01 -6.01
CA LEU A 270 -3.84 -3.56 -6.13
C LEU A 270 -5.14 -2.84 -6.50
N VAL A 271 -5.84 -3.34 -7.51
CA VAL A 271 -7.13 -2.79 -7.95
C VAL A 271 -8.16 -2.91 -6.82
N LEU A 272 -8.28 -4.07 -6.19
CA LEU A 272 -9.26 -4.29 -5.12
C LEU A 272 -9.00 -3.41 -3.89
N ALA A 273 -7.74 -3.24 -3.47
CA ALA A 273 -7.37 -2.31 -2.40
C ALA A 273 -7.75 -0.87 -2.78
N GLY A 274 -7.42 -0.45 -4.00
CA GLY A 274 -7.80 0.87 -4.52
C GLY A 274 -9.31 1.08 -4.46
N VAL A 275 -10.09 0.16 -5.03
CA VAL A 275 -11.56 0.24 -5.05
C VAL A 275 -12.13 0.26 -3.62
N ALA A 276 -11.69 -0.62 -2.73
CA ALA A 276 -12.20 -0.70 -1.37
C ALA A 276 -11.92 0.59 -0.57
N VAL A 277 -10.70 1.14 -0.68
CA VAL A 277 -10.35 2.42 -0.04
C VAL A 277 -11.14 3.57 -0.66
N LEU A 278 -11.34 3.61 -1.98
CA LEU A 278 -12.16 4.62 -2.64
C LEU A 278 -13.63 4.55 -2.20
N VAL A 279 -14.20 3.35 -2.09
CA VAL A 279 -15.55 3.15 -1.55
C VAL A 279 -15.62 3.63 -0.10
N ALA A 280 -14.60 3.37 0.71
CA ALA A 280 -14.56 3.86 2.08
C ALA A 280 -14.60 5.39 2.17
N PHE A 281 -13.74 6.07 1.40
CA PHE A 281 -13.72 7.54 1.39
C PHE A 281 -14.97 8.15 0.76
N ALA A 282 -15.54 7.53 -0.28
CA ALA A 282 -16.82 7.93 -0.83
C ALA A 282 -17.97 7.75 0.19
N ALA A 283 -17.95 6.68 0.99
CA ALA A 283 -18.92 6.52 2.07
C ALA A 283 -18.75 7.60 3.14
N PHE A 284 -17.51 7.93 3.53
CA PHE A 284 -17.25 9.03 4.47
C PHE A 284 -17.61 10.41 3.90
N SER A 285 -17.49 10.63 2.59
CA SER A 285 -17.92 11.88 1.95
C SER A 285 -19.42 12.11 2.11
N GLN A 286 -20.23 11.06 1.97
CA GLN A 286 -21.69 11.11 2.20
C GLN A 286 -22.04 11.50 3.64
N VAL A 287 -21.25 11.03 4.62
CA VAL A 287 -21.42 11.39 6.04
C VAL A 287 -21.11 12.87 6.28
N LEU A 288 -20.08 13.38 5.60
CA LEU A 288 -19.55 14.73 5.76
C LEU A 288 -20.38 15.82 5.05
N GLY A 289 -21.42 15.45 4.31
CA GLY A 289 -22.36 16.39 3.70
C GLY A 289 -22.20 16.57 2.19
N ASP A 290 -21.22 15.91 1.55
CA ASP A 290 -21.17 15.80 0.10
C ASP A 290 -22.34 14.91 -0.35
N ALA A 291 -23.46 15.52 -0.71
CA ALA A 291 -24.34 14.90 -1.67
C ALA A 291 -23.50 14.70 -2.93
N VAL A 292 -22.99 13.48 -3.15
CA VAL A 292 -22.66 13.07 -4.52
C VAL A 292 -23.92 13.39 -5.30
N GLU A 293 -23.82 14.30 -6.28
CA GLU A 293 -24.88 14.52 -7.24
C GLU A 293 -25.12 13.18 -7.93
N THR A 294 -25.99 12.36 -7.35
CA THR A 294 -26.64 11.28 -8.06
C THR A 294 -27.36 11.98 -9.19
N ASN A 295 -26.91 11.75 -10.42
CA ASN A 295 -27.61 12.20 -11.63
C ASN A 295 -29.00 11.56 -11.63
N LEU A 296 -29.93 12.13 -10.87
CA LEU A 296 -31.37 12.00 -11.06
C LEU A 296 -31.77 13.05 -12.12
N HIS A 297 -31.07 13.02 -13.24
CA HIS A 297 -31.62 13.41 -14.53
C HIS A 297 -31.80 12.11 -15.30
N SER A 298 -32.73 11.29 -14.81
CA SER A 298 -33.51 10.42 -15.67
C SER A 298 -34.64 11.29 -16.22
N ASP A 299 -34.66 11.43 -17.54
CA ASP A 299 -35.78 11.97 -18.32
C ASP A 299 -37.13 11.34 -17.92
#